data_AF-A0A2K8SUD1-F1
#
_entry.id   AF-A0A2K8SUD1-F1
#
_cell.length_a   1.000
_cell.length_b   1.000
_cell.length_c   1.000
_cell.angle_alpha   90.00
_cell.angle_beta   90.00
_cell.angle_gamma   90.00
#
_symmetry.space_group_name_H-M   'P 1'
#
loop_
_entity.id
_entity.type
_entity.pdbx_description
1 polymer ?
#
loop_
_entity_poly.entity_id
_entity_poly.type
_entity_poly.pdbx_seq_one_letter_code
_entity_poly.pdbx_strand_id
1 'polypeptide(L)'
;MTKNYDYSSLLTFNSSLLTSHSSLLLLIGLPGSGKSTFAKQLLTECPQMPLISTDGIRGQLFGSQAIQGPWLVIWREVGRQFQQAISTNNTAIFDATNAQRRHRREVIALACESGFTYITAIWVDTPVWLCLARNKRRSRQVPEEIILRMHRQLRDAPPSLEEGLDNLIRLSEKSKYGNCDRLLSENHT
;
A
#
# COMPACT_ATOMS: atom_id res chain seq x y z
N MET A 1 -2.08 -5.16 20.88
CA MET A 1 -2.65 -6.31 20.16
C MET A 1 -2.18 -6.28 18.72
N THR A 2 -1.08 -6.97 18.43
CA THR A 2 -0.59 -7.25 17.08
C THR A 2 -1.61 -8.16 16.42
N LYS A 3 -2.30 -7.68 15.37
CA LYS A 3 -3.31 -8.48 14.68
C LYS A 3 -2.59 -9.37 13.67
N ASN A 4 -2.82 -10.68 13.75
CA ASN A 4 -2.46 -11.63 12.72
C ASN A 4 -3.52 -11.51 11.61
N TYR A 5 -3.14 -10.97 10.46
CA TYR A 5 -3.90 -11.23 9.24
C TYR A 5 -3.68 -12.71 8.86
N ASP A 6 -4.63 -13.33 8.17
CA ASP A 6 -4.41 -14.68 7.65
C ASP A 6 -3.43 -14.60 6.48
N TYR A 7 -2.13 -14.74 6.78
CA TYR A 7 -1.03 -14.66 5.83
C TYR A 7 -0.85 -15.95 5.03
N SER A 8 -1.68 -16.99 5.27
CA SER A 8 -1.57 -18.26 4.55
C SER A 8 -1.56 -18.04 3.04
N SER A 9 -2.41 -17.15 2.52
CA SER A 9 -2.41 -16.77 1.09
C SER A 9 -1.10 -16.13 0.59
N LEU A 10 -0.36 -15.39 1.43
CA LEU A 10 0.95 -14.80 1.12
C LEU A 10 2.12 -15.76 1.35
N LEU A 11 1.96 -16.73 2.25
CA LEU A 11 2.93 -17.80 2.46
C LEU A 11 2.80 -18.88 1.37
N THR A 12 1.58 -19.16 0.90
CA THR A 12 1.33 -19.95 -0.32
C THR A 12 1.86 -19.23 -1.55
N PHE A 13 1.75 -17.89 -1.61
CA PHE A 13 2.42 -17.06 -2.63
C PHE A 13 3.91 -17.36 -2.69
N ASN A 14 4.60 -17.47 -1.54
CA ASN A 14 6.01 -17.86 -1.52
C ASN A 14 6.25 -19.30 -1.95
N SER A 15 5.46 -20.28 -1.51
CA SER A 15 5.78 -21.69 -1.80
C SER A 15 5.55 -22.11 -3.25
N SER A 16 4.66 -21.45 -4.01
CA SER A 16 4.38 -21.80 -5.42
C SER A 16 5.03 -20.88 -6.45
N LEU A 17 5.45 -19.65 -6.09
CA LEU A 17 6.11 -18.70 -7.01
C LEU A 17 7.64 -18.70 -6.94
N LEU A 18 8.24 -19.52 -6.07
CA LEU A 18 9.69 -19.56 -5.81
C LEU A 18 10.57 -19.95 -7.01
N THR A 19 10.08 -20.03 -8.26
CA THR A 19 10.92 -20.44 -9.40
C THR A 19 10.72 -19.73 -10.74
N SER A 20 9.82 -18.75 -10.94
CA SER A 20 9.65 -18.18 -12.32
C SER A 20 9.27 -16.70 -12.49
N HIS A 21 8.81 -15.98 -11.45
CA HIS A 21 8.34 -14.59 -11.64
C HIS A 21 9.03 -13.57 -10.73
N SER A 22 9.31 -12.40 -11.31
CA SER A 22 9.82 -11.23 -10.60
C SER A 22 8.65 -10.46 -9.99
N SER A 23 8.49 -10.46 -8.68
CA SER A 23 7.21 -10.12 -8.03
C SER A 23 7.23 -8.81 -7.23
N LEU A 24 6.24 -7.93 -7.42
CA LEU A 24 6.04 -6.72 -6.62
C LEU A 24 4.77 -6.84 -5.76
N LEU A 25 4.91 -6.58 -4.46
CA LEU A 25 3.78 -6.38 -3.55
C LEU A 25 3.48 -4.88 -3.41
N LEU A 26 2.42 -4.44 -4.06
CA LEU A 26 1.97 -3.04 -4.07
C LEU A 26 0.99 -2.78 -2.92
N LEU A 27 1.41 -2.08 -1.87
CA LEU A 27 0.52 -1.77 -0.75
C LEU A 27 -0.39 -0.58 -1.08
N ILE A 28 -1.67 -0.69 -0.73
CA ILE A 28 -2.69 0.33 -0.97
C ILE A 28 -3.51 0.56 0.30
N GLY A 29 -3.81 1.81 0.63
CA GLY A 29 -4.68 2.15 1.77
C GLY A 29 -4.33 3.48 2.43
N LEU A 30 -5.23 3.97 3.27
CA LEU A 30 -5.13 5.30 3.89
C LEU A 30 -3.99 5.41 4.92
N PRO A 31 -3.49 6.62 5.20
CA PRO A 31 -2.74 6.87 6.44
C PRO A 31 -3.51 6.32 7.65
N GLY A 32 -2.82 5.59 8.53
CA GLY A 32 -3.45 4.93 9.67
C GLY A 32 -4.20 3.61 9.37
N SER A 33 -4.29 3.15 8.12
CA SER A 33 -4.92 1.85 7.81
C SER A 33 -4.13 0.64 8.35
N GLY A 34 -2.82 0.79 8.53
CA GLY A 34 -1.96 -0.29 9.04
C GLY A 34 -1.02 -0.91 8.00
N LYS A 35 -0.95 -0.36 6.77
CA LYS A 35 0.00 -0.81 5.72
C LYS A 35 1.42 -1.03 6.23
N SER A 36 2.01 -0.03 6.89
CA SER A 36 3.39 -0.16 7.37
C SER A 36 3.54 -1.16 8.52
N THR A 37 2.47 -1.44 9.28
CA THR A 37 2.47 -2.55 10.26
C THR A 37 2.45 -3.89 9.53
N PHE A 38 1.60 -4.02 8.51
CA PHE A 38 1.55 -5.19 7.64
C PHE A 38 2.90 -5.43 6.95
N ALA A 39 3.53 -4.39 6.39
CA ALA A 39 4.86 -4.48 5.78
C ALA A 39 5.91 -5.00 6.77
N LYS A 40 5.92 -4.50 8.01
CA LYS A 40 6.85 -4.96 9.05
C LYS A 40 6.64 -6.43 9.43
N GLN A 41 5.39 -6.88 9.51
CA GLN A 41 5.08 -8.28 9.78
C GLN A 41 5.56 -9.15 8.62
N LEU A 42 5.31 -8.73 7.38
CA LEU A 42 5.79 -9.43 6.20
C LEU A 42 7.33 -9.51 6.14
N LEU A 43 8.04 -8.44 6.50
CA LEU A 43 9.50 -8.46 6.62
C LEU A 43 10.00 -9.36 7.76
N THR A 44 9.18 -9.63 8.78
CA THR A 44 9.54 -10.58 9.84
C THR A 44 9.50 -12.02 9.32
N GLU A 45 8.53 -12.31 8.44
CA GLU A 45 8.36 -13.63 7.81
C GLU A 45 9.28 -13.81 6.58
N CYS A 46 9.60 -12.72 5.87
CA CYS A 46 10.35 -12.68 4.62
C CYS A 46 11.40 -11.55 4.64
N PRO A 47 12.47 -11.68 5.46
CA PRO A 47 13.43 -10.61 5.71
C PRO A 47 14.25 -10.19 4.49
N GLN A 48 14.34 -11.05 3.47
CA GLN A 48 15.06 -10.79 2.22
C GLN A 48 14.35 -9.79 1.29
N MET A 49 13.05 -9.50 1.49
CA MET A 49 12.31 -8.62 0.59
C MET A 49 12.66 -7.15 0.84
N PRO A 50 13.17 -6.39 -0.15
CA PRO A 50 13.37 -4.96 -0.01
C PRO A 50 12.04 -4.23 0.20
N LEU A 51 11.97 -3.38 1.24
CA LEU A 51 10.86 -2.46 1.45
C LEU A 51 11.19 -1.09 0.87
N ILE A 52 10.50 -0.73 -0.20
CA ILE A 52 10.65 0.53 -0.92
C ILE A 52 9.47 1.41 -0.53
N SER A 53 9.73 2.56 0.08
CA SER A 53 8.66 3.46 0.53
C SER A 53 8.96 4.91 0.21
N THR A 54 7.95 5.66 -0.26
CA THR A 54 8.14 7.08 -0.60
C THR A 54 8.48 7.92 0.64
N ASP A 55 8.01 7.52 1.82
CA ASP A 55 8.38 8.18 3.07
C ASP A 55 9.83 7.86 3.47
N GLY A 56 10.30 6.61 3.30
CA GLY A 56 11.70 6.26 3.50
C GLY A 56 12.63 7.03 2.56
N ILE A 57 12.26 7.11 1.28
CA ILE A 57 13.00 7.87 0.27
C ILE A 57 13.10 9.35 0.64
N ARG A 58 12.01 9.99 1.10
CA ARG A 58 12.07 11.39 1.59
C ARG A 58 13.02 11.54 2.78
N GLY A 59 13.00 10.58 3.70
CA GLY A 59 13.94 10.54 4.83
C GLY A 59 15.40 10.47 4.37
N GLN A 60 15.70 9.64 3.38
CA GLN A 60 17.05 9.49 2.81
C GLN A 60 17.50 10.74 2.06
N LEU A 61 16.65 11.30 1.19
CA LEU A 61 17.02 12.39 0.29
C LEU A 61 16.99 13.78 0.95
N PHE A 62 16.09 13.98 1.93
CA PHE A 62 15.85 15.30 2.51
C PHE A 62 16.10 15.34 4.02
N GLY A 63 16.56 14.24 4.63
CA GLY A 63 16.76 14.13 6.09
C GLY A 63 15.48 14.04 6.91
N SER A 64 14.30 14.11 6.28
CA SER A 64 13.02 14.00 6.97
C SER A 64 11.92 13.47 6.04
N GLN A 65 11.17 12.49 6.53
CA GLN A 65 10.01 11.94 5.82
C GLN A 65 8.87 12.95 5.66
N ALA A 66 8.86 14.02 6.47
CA ALA A 66 7.83 15.05 6.45
C ALA A 66 7.99 16.02 5.26
N ILE A 67 9.20 16.14 4.71
CA ILE A 67 9.49 16.99 3.57
C ILE A 67 8.87 16.36 2.33
N GLN A 68 7.96 17.07 1.66
CA GLN A 68 7.31 16.55 0.45
C GLN A 68 8.32 16.31 -0.67
N GLY A 69 9.26 17.25 -0.85
CA GLY A 69 10.30 17.22 -1.87
C GLY A 69 9.77 17.32 -3.31
N PRO A 70 10.64 17.50 -4.30
CA PRO A 70 10.25 17.42 -5.70
C PRO A 70 9.83 15.99 -6.07
N TRP A 71 8.61 15.81 -6.57
CA TRP A 71 8.07 14.48 -6.93
C TRP A 71 8.96 13.74 -7.92
N LEU A 72 9.49 14.44 -8.94
CA LEU A 72 10.35 13.83 -9.96
C LEU A 72 11.61 13.18 -9.36
N VAL A 73 12.19 13.78 -8.32
CA VAL A 73 13.39 13.25 -7.66
C VAL A 73 13.05 11.99 -6.87
N ILE A 74 11.94 12.00 -6.13
CA ILE A 74 11.43 10.82 -5.41
C ILE A 74 11.12 9.70 -6.40
N TRP A 75 10.48 10.03 -7.52
CA TRP A 75 10.09 9.07 -8.54
C TRP A 75 11.29 8.37 -9.19
N ARG A 76 12.34 9.12 -9.52
CA ARG A 76 13.60 8.54 -10.02
C ARG A 76 14.21 7.58 -9.01
N GLU A 77 14.19 7.92 -7.72
CA GLU A 77 14.72 7.07 -6.67
C GLU A 77 13.88 5.79 -6.47
N VAL A 78 12.54 5.86 -6.63
CA VAL A 78 11.68 4.66 -6.66
C VAL A 78 12.12 3.72 -7.79
N GLY A 79 12.28 4.24 -9.02
CA GLY A 79 12.72 3.45 -10.16
C GLY A 79 14.09 2.81 -9.94
N ARG A 80 15.05 3.56 -9.38
CA ARG A 80 16.38 3.04 -9.02
C ARG A 80 16.29 1.87 -8.03
N GLN A 81 15.45 2.00 -7.00
CA GLN A 81 15.27 0.94 -6.00
C GLN A 81 14.52 -0.28 -6.57
N PHE A 82 13.57 -0.08 -7.51
CA PHE A 82 12.93 -1.18 -8.24
C PHE A 82 13.93 -1.98 -9.05
N GLN A 83 14.77 -1.32 -9.86
CA GLN A 83 15.82 -1.99 -10.63
C GLN A 83 16.80 -2.76 -9.74
N GLN A 84 17.20 -2.16 -8.61
CA GLN A 84 18.07 -2.82 -7.63
C GLN A 84 17.40 -4.04 -6.99
N ALA A 85 16.10 -3.98 -6.69
CA ALA A 85 15.37 -5.11 -6.10
C ALA A 85 15.23 -6.27 -7.10
N ILE A 86 14.98 -5.96 -8.37
CA ILE A 86 14.97 -6.95 -9.45
C ILE A 86 16.32 -7.66 -9.56
N SER A 87 17.43 -6.91 -9.56
CA SER A 87 18.76 -7.50 -9.73
C SER A 87 19.24 -8.35 -8.55
N THR A 88 18.65 -8.18 -7.35
CA THR A 88 19.16 -8.80 -6.11
C THR A 88 18.23 -9.84 -5.49
N ASN A 89 16.93 -9.61 -5.53
CA ASN A 89 15.95 -10.40 -4.76
C ASN A 89 14.80 -10.92 -5.61
N ASN A 90 14.71 -10.46 -6.87
CA ASN A 90 13.60 -10.73 -7.79
C ASN A 90 12.21 -10.38 -7.21
N THR A 91 12.16 -9.67 -6.08
CA THR A 91 10.95 -9.38 -5.32
C THR A 91 11.10 -8.06 -4.57
N ALA A 92 9.98 -7.37 -4.31
CA ALA A 92 9.97 -6.16 -3.48
C ALA A 92 8.60 -5.89 -2.87
N ILE A 93 8.58 -5.07 -1.83
CA ILE A 93 7.37 -4.45 -1.27
C ILE A 93 7.42 -2.96 -1.56
N PHE A 94 6.35 -2.41 -2.14
CA PHE A 94 6.20 -0.96 -2.30
C PHE A 94 5.14 -0.40 -1.35
N ASP A 95 5.58 0.35 -0.32
CA ASP A 95 4.71 1.02 0.65
C ASP A 95 4.52 2.50 0.32
N ALA A 96 3.34 2.83 -0.17
CA ALA A 96 2.83 4.18 -0.28
C ALA A 96 1.31 4.18 -0.04
N THR A 97 0.69 5.36 0.00
CA THR A 97 -0.77 5.43 0.19
C THR A 97 -1.53 4.87 -1.02
N ASN A 98 -1.04 5.15 -2.23
CA ASN A 98 -1.58 4.64 -3.49
C ASN A 98 -3.11 4.83 -3.66
N ALA A 99 -3.65 5.94 -3.11
CA ALA A 99 -5.09 6.21 -3.12
C ALA A 99 -5.64 6.61 -4.50
N GLN A 100 -4.83 7.28 -5.33
CA GLN A 100 -5.26 7.78 -6.64
C GLN A 100 -4.99 6.73 -7.72
N ARG A 101 -6.02 6.38 -8.51
CA ARG A 101 -5.91 5.42 -9.63
C ARG A 101 -4.78 5.77 -10.59
N ARG A 102 -4.63 7.05 -10.94
CA ARG A 102 -3.54 7.49 -11.84
C ARG A 102 -2.14 7.13 -11.29
N HIS A 103 -1.89 7.39 -10.00
CA HIS A 103 -0.59 7.11 -9.39
C HIS A 103 -0.36 5.60 -9.25
N ARG A 104 -1.42 4.81 -9.01
CA ARG A 104 -1.30 3.35 -9.02
C ARG A 104 -0.86 2.84 -10.39
N ARG A 105 -1.50 3.30 -11.47
CA ARG A 105 -1.13 2.95 -12.84
C ARG A 105 0.29 3.38 -13.19
N GLU A 106 0.72 4.57 -12.75
CA GLU A 106 2.10 5.02 -12.92
C GLU A 106 3.10 4.11 -12.21
N VAL A 107 2.80 3.66 -10.97
CA VAL A 107 3.65 2.73 -10.22
C VAL A 107 3.69 1.34 -10.86
N ILE A 108 2.54 0.85 -11.34
CA ILE A 108 2.44 -0.43 -12.04
C ILE A 108 3.29 -0.39 -13.32
N ALA A 109 3.14 0.67 -14.13
CA ALA A 109 3.94 0.84 -15.33
C ALA A 109 5.44 0.89 -15.03
N LEU A 110 5.86 1.69 -14.05
CA LEU A 110 7.26 1.77 -13.64
C LEU A 110 7.79 0.43 -13.13
N ALA A 111 6.98 -0.34 -12.39
CA ALA A 111 7.35 -1.67 -11.92
C ALA A 111 7.59 -2.63 -13.09
N CYS A 112 6.68 -2.66 -14.07
CA CYS A 112 6.83 -3.47 -15.28
C CYS A 112 8.08 -3.05 -16.08
N GLU A 113 8.27 -1.74 -16.31
CA GLU A 113 9.46 -1.20 -16.98
C GLU A 113 10.77 -1.55 -16.25
N SER A 114 10.71 -1.69 -14.93
CA SER A 114 11.87 -2.09 -14.11
C SER A 114 12.16 -3.59 -14.15
N GLY A 115 11.23 -4.41 -14.67
CA GLY A 115 11.39 -5.86 -14.82
C GLY A 115 10.51 -6.72 -13.91
N PHE A 116 9.59 -6.13 -13.13
CA PHE A 116 8.60 -6.93 -12.39
C PHE A 116 7.59 -7.53 -13.39
N THR A 117 7.42 -8.85 -13.33
CA THR A 117 6.53 -9.62 -14.22
C THR A 117 5.26 -10.10 -13.53
N TYR A 118 5.15 -9.89 -12.21
CA TYR A 118 3.94 -10.21 -11.45
C TYR A 118 3.70 -9.17 -10.36
N ILE A 119 2.54 -8.52 -10.35
CA ILE A 119 2.20 -7.44 -9.42
C ILE A 119 0.94 -7.81 -8.63
N THR A 120 1.12 -8.00 -7.33
CA THR A 120 0.01 -8.21 -6.39
C THR A 120 -0.27 -6.93 -5.64
N ALA A 121 -1.47 -6.39 -5.78
CA ALA A 121 -1.94 -5.30 -4.93
C ALA A 121 -2.49 -5.85 -3.61
N ILE A 122 -2.01 -5.28 -2.50
CA ILE A 122 -2.55 -5.54 -1.16
C ILE A 122 -3.30 -4.29 -0.68
N TRP A 123 -4.62 -4.33 -0.77
CA TRP A 123 -5.48 -3.24 -0.34
C TRP A 123 -5.92 -3.41 1.11
N VAL A 124 -5.31 -2.63 2.01
CA VAL A 124 -5.67 -2.55 3.43
C VAL A 124 -6.88 -1.61 3.58
N ASP A 125 -8.07 -2.16 3.37
CA ASP A 125 -9.36 -1.48 3.38
C ASP A 125 -9.91 -1.32 4.81
N THR A 126 -9.22 -0.50 5.58
CA THR A 126 -9.63 -0.12 6.94
C THR A 126 -10.67 1.02 6.88
N PRO A 127 -11.75 0.97 7.69
CA PRO A 127 -12.72 2.06 7.78
C PRO A 127 -12.08 3.41 8.06
N VAL A 128 -12.53 4.46 7.37
CA VAL A 128 -11.92 5.81 7.44
C VAL A 128 -11.91 6.38 8.85
N TRP A 129 -12.97 6.16 9.65
CA TRP A 129 -13.02 6.61 11.04
C TRP A 129 -11.90 6.02 11.89
N LEU A 130 -11.53 4.76 11.64
CA LEU A 130 -10.46 4.07 12.35
C LEU A 130 -9.10 4.55 11.88
N CYS A 131 -8.93 4.82 10.57
CA CYS A 131 -7.75 5.48 10.03
C CYS A 131 -7.52 6.85 10.69
N LEU A 132 -8.57 7.67 10.82
CA LEU A 132 -8.51 8.98 11.47
C LEU A 132 -8.15 8.85 12.96
N ALA A 133 -8.82 7.94 13.69
CA ALA A 133 -8.53 7.70 15.10
C ALA A 133 -7.08 7.23 15.33
N ARG A 134 -6.56 6.35 14.46
CA ARG A 134 -5.17 5.90 14.51
C ARG A 134 -4.21 7.03 14.13
N ASN A 135 -4.55 7.86 13.15
CA ASN A 135 -3.72 8.98 12.72
C ASN A 135 -3.48 10.00 13.84
N LYS A 136 -4.50 10.31 14.65
CA LYS A 136 -4.38 11.21 15.83
C LYS A 136 -3.36 10.74 16.87
N ARG A 137 -3.02 9.44 16.89
CA ARG A 137 -2.07 8.84 17.83
C ARG A 137 -0.65 8.69 17.25
N ARG A 138 -0.44 9.09 16.00
CA ARG A 138 0.88 9.01 15.35
C ARG A 138 1.73 10.21 15.73
N SER A 139 3.03 9.99 15.84
CA SER A 139 4.02 11.09 15.96
C SER A 139 3.97 12.03 14.75
N ARG A 140 3.80 11.46 13.55
CA ARG A 140 3.53 12.20 12.31
C ARG A 140 2.08 12.01 11.90
N GLN A 141 1.32 13.10 11.99
CA GLN A 141 -0.09 13.15 11.62
C GLN A 141 -0.24 13.68 10.19
N VAL A 142 -1.12 13.05 9.42
CA VAL A 142 -1.59 13.60 8.14
C VAL A 142 -2.87 14.40 8.41
N PRO A 143 -3.02 15.62 7.89
CA PRO A 143 -4.26 16.39 8.06
C PRO A 143 -5.52 15.60 7.67
N GLU A 144 -6.58 15.78 8.45
CA GLU A 144 -7.81 15.00 8.33
C GLU A 144 -8.47 15.16 6.96
N GLU A 145 -8.50 16.38 6.44
CA GLU A 145 -9.02 16.71 5.11
C GLU A 145 -8.26 16.00 3.98
N ILE A 146 -6.95 15.76 4.16
CA ILE A 146 -6.13 15.00 3.21
C ILE A 146 -6.50 13.51 3.26
N ILE A 147 -6.69 12.95 4.46
CA ILE A 147 -7.14 11.55 4.63
C ILE A 147 -8.53 11.37 4.02
N LEU A 148 -9.46 12.30 4.27
CA LEU A 148 -10.82 12.26 3.70
C LEU A 148 -10.81 12.42 2.18
N ARG A 149 -9.90 13.23 1.62
CA ARG A 149 -9.69 13.31 0.16
C ARG A 149 -9.19 11.98 -0.40
N MET A 150 -8.19 11.36 0.24
CA MET A 150 -7.68 10.05 -0.17
C MET A 150 -8.74 8.95 -0.04
N HIS A 151 -9.60 9.02 0.98
CA HIS A 151 -10.72 8.10 1.16
C HIS A 151 -11.70 8.18 -0.01
N ARG A 152 -12.12 9.39 -0.40
CA ARG A 152 -12.95 9.60 -1.59
C ARG A 152 -12.30 9.03 -2.84
N GLN A 153 -11.00 9.28 -3.04
CA GLN A 153 -10.26 8.74 -4.19
C GLN A 153 -10.27 7.20 -4.26
N LEU A 154 -10.14 6.51 -3.12
CA LEU A 154 -10.23 5.04 -3.05
C LEU A 154 -11.66 4.51 -3.17
N ARG A 155 -12.64 5.24 -2.64
CA ARG A 155 -14.06 4.87 -2.73
C ARG A 155 -14.56 5.01 -4.17
N ASP A 156 -14.23 6.12 -4.82
CA ASP A 156 -14.72 6.47 -6.16
C ASP A 156 -13.95 5.71 -7.24
N ALA A 157 -12.69 5.32 -6.97
CA ALA A 157 -11.87 4.50 -7.85
C ALA A 157 -11.11 3.42 -7.05
N PRO A 158 -11.81 2.35 -6.63
CA PRO A 158 -11.18 1.25 -5.88
C PRO A 158 -10.11 0.54 -6.73
N PRO A 159 -9.07 -0.05 -6.10
CA PRO A 159 -8.12 -0.91 -6.80
C PRO A 159 -8.84 -2.01 -7.57
N SER A 160 -8.46 -2.20 -8.83
CA SER A 160 -9.04 -3.20 -9.73
C SER A 160 -7.96 -3.85 -10.60
N LEU A 161 -8.17 -5.11 -11.01
CA LEU A 161 -7.25 -5.81 -11.91
C LEU A 161 -7.04 -5.08 -13.26
N GLU A 162 -8.05 -4.32 -13.72
CA GLU A 162 -7.97 -3.46 -14.93
C GLU A 162 -6.84 -2.41 -14.89
N GLU A 163 -6.25 -2.16 -13.73
CA GLU A 163 -5.11 -1.23 -13.61
C GLU A 163 -3.78 -1.84 -14.10
N GLY A 164 -3.78 -3.12 -14.49
CA GLY A 164 -2.58 -3.88 -14.87
C GLY A 164 -2.00 -4.69 -13.72
N LEU A 165 -2.85 -5.13 -12.78
CA LEU A 165 -2.45 -5.99 -11.66
C LEU A 165 -2.71 -7.45 -12.03
N ASP A 166 -1.79 -8.34 -11.66
CA ASP A 166 -1.97 -9.78 -11.82
C ASP A 166 -2.85 -10.37 -10.71
N ASN A 167 -2.78 -9.77 -9.51
CA ASN A 167 -3.56 -10.19 -8.37
C ASN A 167 -3.96 -9.00 -7.48
N LEU A 168 -5.10 -9.12 -6.79
CA LEU A 168 -5.62 -8.13 -5.86
C LEU A 168 -6.17 -8.81 -4.61
N ILE A 169 -5.53 -8.54 -3.48
CA ILE A 169 -5.95 -9.02 -2.17
C ILE A 169 -6.50 -7.84 -1.36
N ARG A 170 -7.78 -7.91 -0.97
CA ARG A 170 -8.43 -6.91 -0.12
C ARG A 170 -8.48 -7.39 1.33
N LEU A 171 -7.74 -6.70 2.20
CA LEU A 171 -7.73 -6.93 3.64
C LEU A 171 -8.74 -5.99 4.31
N SER A 172 -9.92 -6.52 4.62
CA SER A 172 -11.01 -5.77 5.26
C SER A 172 -11.08 -6.06 6.77
N GLU A 173 -11.08 -5.01 7.59
CA GLU A 173 -11.43 -5.13 9.02
C GLU A 173 -12.93 -4.93 9.28
N LYS A 174 -13.77 -4.76 8.23
CA LYS A 174 -15.20 -4.40 8.36
C LYS A 174 -16.03 -5.44 9.12
N SER A 175 -15.69 -6.73 9.00
CA SER A 175 -16.40 -7.81 9.73
C SER A 175 -16.24 -7.70 11.25
N LYS A 176 -15.23 -6.98 11.75
CA LYS A 176 -14.93 -6.87 13.19
C LYS A 176 -15.60 -5.67 13.87
N TYR A 177 -16.09 -4.69 13.12
CA TYR A 177 -16.64 -3.45 13.68
C TYR A 177 -18.08 -3.16 13.24
N GLY A 178 -18.75 -4.12 12.60
CA GLY A 178 -20.11 -3.98 12.11
C GLY A 178 -20.19 -3.16 10.82
N ASN A 179 -21.14 -3.53 9.95
CA ASN A 179 -21.47 -2.76 8.76
C ASN A 179 -22.15 -1.45 9.20
N CYS A 180 -21.37 -0.37 9.38
CA CYS A 180 -21.94 0.96 9.52
C CYS A 180 -22.18 1.56 8.12
N ASP A 181 -22.99 0.86 7.31
CA ASP A 181 -23.55 1.36 6.05
C ASP A 181 -25.02 1.79 6.21
N ARG A 182 -25.52 1.91 7.44
CA ARG A 182 -26.79 2.59 7.73
C ARG A 182 -26.52 3.89 8.45
N LEU A 183 -26.70 5.00 7.74
CA LEU A 183 -27.50 6.17 8.17
C LEU A 183 -27.32 7.33 7.15
N LEU A 184 -27.47 7.06 5.86
CA LEU A 184 -27.81 8.10 4.87
C LEU A 184 -28.74 7.49 3.79
N SER A 185 -30.02 7.41 4.12
CA SER A 185 -31.14 7.51 3.17
C SER A 185 -32.44 7.75 3.96
N GLU A 186 -32.89 8.99 3.91
CA GLU A 186 -34.26 9.45 3.67
C GLU A 186 -35.44 8.63 4.26
N ASN A 187 -36.26 9.26 5.11
CA ASN A 187 -37.56 9.80 4.68
C ASN A 187 -38.37 10.45 5.81
N HIS A 188 -38.92 11.63 5.47
CA HIS A 188 -40.18 12.25 5.89
C HIS A 188 -40.95 11.72 7.12
N THR A 189 -41.24 12.61 8.07
CA THR A 189 -42.55 13.30 8.16
C THR A 189 -42.35 14.66 8.83
#